data_AF-A0A564YWI8-F1
#
_entry.id   AF-A0A564YWI8-F1
#
_cell.length_a   1.000
_cell.length_b   1.000
_cell.length_c   1.000
_cell.angle_alpha   90.00
_cell.angle_beta   90.00
_cell.angle_gamma   90.00
#
_symmetry.space_group_name_H-M   'P 1'
#
loop_
_entity.id
_entity.type
_entity.pdbx_description
1 polymer ?
#
loop_
_entity_poly.entity_id
_entity_poly.type
_entity_poly.pdbx_seq_one_letter_code
_entity_poly.pdbx_strand_id
1 'polypeptide(L)'
;MVKHFRYLLEGRKFAILTDHKPLKYTSQASSDHYSPPKIRHLDYIQQFKNNIKHVKSTDKIVTYCLSLTDIDTMTKTTDFHSRSGAQKTNSELQEFRNRPTSLQFKRRFIAYSTLFDDL
;
A
#
# COMPACT_ATOMS: atom_id res chain seq x y z
N MET A 1 2.32 -1.04 -12.61
CA MET A 1 3.16 0.11 -13.00
C MET A 1 4.14 -0.24 -14.12
N VAL A 2 5.27 -0.92 -13.85
CA VAL A 2 6.34 -1.10 -14.87
C VAL A 2 5.87 -1.84 -16.12
N LYS A 3 5.09 -2.91 -15.97
CA LYS A 3 4.50 -3.64 -17.11
C LYS A 3 3.58 -2.77 -17.97
N HIS A 4 2.87 -1.83 -17.36
CA HIS A 4 1.93 -0.95 -18.05
C HIS A 4 2.66 0.07 -18.94
N PHE A 5 3.79 0.60 -18.47
CA PHE A 5 4.62 1.57 -19.21
C PHE A 5 5.73 0.91 -20.04
N ARG A 6 5.69 -0.42 -20.24
CA ARG A 6 6.78 -1.15 -20.90
C ARG A 6 7.13 -0.55 -22.26
N TYR A 7 6.13 -0.26 -23.10
CA TYR A 7 6.31 0.32 -24.43
C TYR A 7 7.02 1.69 -24.41
N LEU A 8 6.90 2.44 -23.32
CA LEU A 8 7.51 3.75 -23.15
C LEU A 8 8.94 3.65 -22.61
N LEU A 9 9.23 2.59 -21.87
CA LEU A 9 10.50 2.36 -21.16
C LEU A 9 11.48 1.51 -21.97
N GLU A 10 10.99 0.68 -22.89
CA GLU A 10 11.79 -0.20 -23.72
C GLU A 10 12.75 0.61 -24.63
N GLY A 11 14.03 0.25 -24.62
CA GLY A 11 15.08 0.94 -25.39
C GLY A 11 15.53 2.30 -24.84
N ARG A 12 15.00 2.77 -23.70
CA ARG A 12 15.38 4.07 -23.11
C ARG A 12 16.13 3.89 -21.80
N LYS A 13 17.02 4.84 -21.48
CA LYS A 13 17.58 4.98 -20.13
C LYS A 13 16.54 5.67 -19.25
N PHE A 14 16.09 5.00 -18.20
CA PHE A 14 15.13 5.55 -17.24
C PHE A 14 15.55 5.22 -15.82
N ALA A 15 14.92 5.86 -14.84
CA ALA A 15 15.06 5.53 -13.43
C ALA A 15 13.68 5.37 -12.77
N ILE A 16 13.52 4.33 -11.95
CA ILE A 16 12.33 4.11 -11.15
C ILE A 16 12.59 4.69 -9.76
N LEU A 17 11.83 5.71 -9.38
CA LEU A 17 11.88 6.30 -8.04
C LEU A 17 10.86 5.59 -7.15
N THR A 18 11.30 5.07 -5.99
CA THR A 18 10.43 4.36 -5.05
C THR A 18 10.79 4.66 -3.60
N ASP A 19 9.80 4.80 -2.74
CA ASP A 19 9.98 4.84 -1.28
C ASP A 19 10.09 3.43 -0.67
N HIS A 20 9.91 2.38 -1.47
CA HIS A 20 9.95 1.01 -0.99
C HIS A 20 11.40 0.51 -0.85
N LYS A 21 12.01 0.80 0.31
CA LYS A 21 13.38 0.35 0.67
C LYS A 21 13.66 -1.12 0.35
N PRO A 22 12.76 -2.09 0.62
CA PRO A 22 13.04 -3.50 0.34
C PRO A 22 13.31 -3.77 -1.15
N LEU A 23 12.73 -2.99 -2.06
CA LEU A 23 12.86 -3.19 -3.51
C LEU A 23 14.29 -2.89 -4.02
N LYS A 24 15.06 -2.10 -3.29
CA LYS A 24 16.48 -1.86 -3.58
C LYS A 24 17.35 -3.09 -3.24
N TYR A 25 16.94 -3.85 -2.22
CA TYR A 25 17.70 -4.97 -1.66
C TYR A 25 17.12 -6.34 -2.05
N THR A 26 16.11 -6.39 -2.92
CA THR A 26 15.43 -7.64 -3.32
C THR A 26 16.38 -8.69 -3.88
N SER A 27 17.45 -8.31 -4.58
CA SER A 27 18.42 -9.30 -5.07
C SER A 27 19.37 -9.87 -4.01
N GLN A 28 19.41 -9.29 -2.80
CA GLN A 28 20.17 -9.82 -1.67
C GLN A 28 19.27 -10.65 -0.74
N ALA A 29 17.95 -10.62 -0.93
CA ALA A 29 17.01 -11.38 -0.12
C ALA A 29 16.97 -12.84 -0.59
N SER A 30 16.98 -13.78 0.36
CA SER A 30 16.78 -15.20 0.09
C SER A 30 15.40 -15.44 -0.52
N SER A 31 15.36 -16.23 -1.59
CA SER A 31 14.12 -16.67 -2.28
C SER A 31 13.14 -17.39 -1.35
N ASP A 32 13.63 -17.92 -0.22
CA ASP A 32 12.92 -18.79 0.70
C ASP A 32 11.75 -18.11 1.44
N HIS A 33 11.73 -16.78 1.48
CA HIS A 33 10.68 -16.02 2.16
C HIS A 33 9.51 -15.58 1.24
N TYR A 34 9.54 -15.94 -0.05
CA TYR A 34 8.56 -15.46 -1.02
C TYR A 34 7.76 -16.59 -1.67
N SER A 35 6.44 -16.42 -1.72
CA SER A 35 5.57 -17.30 -2.51
C SER A 35 5.94 -17.26 -4.00
N PRO A 36 5.75 -18.34 -4.77
CA PRO A 36 6.11 -18.40 -6.20
C PRO A 36 5.60 -17.23 -7.07
N PRO A 37 4.37 -16.71 -6.88
CA PRO A 37 3.91 -15.52 -7.62
C PRO A 37 4.73 -14.26 -7.31
N LYS A 38 5.07 -14.05 -6.03
CA LYS A 38 5.90 -12.91 -5.60
C LYS A 38 7.28 -12.99 -6.21
N ILE A 39 7.89 -14.19 -6.26
CA ILE A 39 9.18 -14.41 -6.92
C ILE A 39 9.13 -13.97 -8.39
N ARG A 40 8.09 -14.35 -9.15
CA ARG A 40 7.93 -13.93 -10.55
C ARG A 40 7.81 -12.40 -10.71
N HIS A 41 7.11 -11.74 -9.80
CA HIS A 41 7.01 -10.28 -9.81
C HIS A 41 8.34 -9.61 -9.50
N LEU A 42 9.08 -10.15 -8.52
CA LEU A 42 10.39 -9.66 -8.15
C LEU A 42 11.42 -9.86 -9.27
N ASP A 43 11.42 -11.03 -9.91
CA ASP A 43 12.30 -11.35 -11.03
C ASP A 43 12.07 -10.37 -12.21
N TYR A 44 10.80 -10.08 -12.52
CA TYR A 44 10.46 -9.06 -13.52
C TYR A 44 10.97 -7.65 -13.15
N ILE A 45 10.89 -7.26 -11.88
CA ILE A 45 11.38 -5.96 -11.40
C ILE A 45 12.93 -5.94 -11.37
N GLN A 46 13.55 -7.08 -11.10
CA GLN A 46 15.00 -7.23 -11.00
C GLN A 46 15.72 -7.00 -12.33
N GLN A 47 15.04 -7.21 -13.46
CA GLN A 47 15.51 -6.79 -14.78
C GLN A 47 15.82 -5.29 -14.87
N PHE A 48 15.21 -4.48 -13.98
CA PHE A 48 15.36 -3.03 -13.94
C PHE A 48 16.18 -2.54 -12.73
N LYS A 49 16.77 -3.45 -11.94
CA LYS A 49 17.38 -3.17 -10.63
C LYS A 49 18.41 -2.03 -10.65
N ASN A 50 19.26 -1.96 -11.68
CA ASN A 50 20.31 -0.94 -11.80
C ASN A 50 19.75 0.49 -11.94
N ASN A 51 18.46 0.60 -12.28
CA ASN A 51 17.76 1.86 -12.52
C ASN A 51 16.77 2.19 -11.39
N ILE A 52 16.71 1.43 -10.29
CA ILE A 52 15.81 1.71 -9.17
C ILE A 52 16.52 2.57 -8.12
N LYS A 53 15.97 3.75 -7.83
CA LYS A 53 16.48 4.66 -6.79
C LYS A 53 15.47 4.80 -5.67
N HIS A 54 15.96 4.71 -4.44
CA HIS A 54 15.14 4.99 -3.27
C HIS A 54 15.00 6.51 -3.07
N VAL A 55 13.77 6.98 -2.89
CA VAL A 55 13.45 8.38 -2.58
C VAL A 55 12.72 8.42 -1.25
N LYS A 56 12.95 9.46 -0.44
CA LYS A 56 12.27 9.62 0.85
C LYS A 56 10.77 9.87 0.62
N SER A 57 9.93 9.42 1.54
CA SER A 57 8.48 9.59 1.45
C SER A 57 8.06 11.05 1.32
N THR A 58 8.80 11.97 1.96
CA THR A 58 8.59 13.43 1.91
C THR A 58 8.69 14.02 0.50
N ASP A 59 9.48 13.40 -0.37
CA ASP A 59 9.70 13.90 -1.74
C ASP A 59 8.70 13.26 -2.73
N LYS A 60 7.84 12.34 -2.25
CA LYS A 60 6.88 11.56 -3.04
C LYS A 60 5.47 12.17 -3.07
N ILE A 61 5.33 13.45 -2.67
CA ILE A 61 4.03 14.15 -2.53
C ILE A 61 3.22 14.05 -3.83
N VAL A 62 3.83 14.24 -4.99
CA VAL A 62 3.11 14.18 -6.29
C VAL A 62 2.52 12.79 -6.54
N THR A 63 3.33 11.73 -6.42
CA THR A 63 2.84 10.34 -6.58
C THR A 63 1.78 10.01 -5.54
N TYR A 64 1.95 10.53 -4.32
CA TYR A 64 1.00 10.36 -3.26
C TYR A 64 -0.35 11.00 -3.60
N CYS A 65 -0.37 12.28 -3.99
CA CYS A 65 -1.57 12.99 -4.45
C CYS A 65 -2.26 12.28 -5.62
N LEU A 66 -1.50 11.77 -6.58
CA LEU A 66 -2.05 10.99 -7.70
C LEU A 66 -2.70 9.69 -7.20
N SER A 67 -2.01 8.93 -6.35
CA SER A 67 -2.57 7.70 -5.77
C SER A 67 -3.77 7.96 -4.85
N LEU A 68 -3.80 9.11 -4.17
CA LEU A 68 -4.94 9.54 -3.37
C LEU A 68 -6.15 9.85 -4.23
N THR A 69 -5.95 10.38 -5.44
CA THR A 69 -7.06 10.64 -6.36
C THR A 69 -7.68 9.32 -6.81
N ASP A 70 -6.86 8.31 -7.09
CA ASP A 70 -7.35 6.95 -7.38
C ASP A 70 -8.09 6.34 -6.18
N ILE A 71 -7.60 6.54 -4.95
CA ILE A 71 -8.29 6.09 -3.74
C ILE A 71 -9.57 6.89 -3.48
N ASP A 72 -9.59 8.20 -3.73
CA ASP A 72 -10.76 9.07 -3.59
C ASP A 72 -11.89 8.61 -4.54
N THR A 73 -11.55 8.26 -5.78
CA THR A 73 -12.54 7.69 -6.71
C THR A 73 -13.10 6.35 -6.23
N MET A 74 -12.28 5.48 -5.62
CA MET A 74 -12.73 4.21 -5.04
C MET A 74 -13.55 4.37 -3.74
N THR A 75 -13.22 5.37 -2.94
CA THR A 75 -13.91 5.66 -1.68
C THR A 75 -15.25 6.34 -1.93
N LYS A 76 -15.40 7.16 -2.97
CA LYS A 76 -16.71 7.66 -3.42
C LYS A 76 -17.69 6.54 -3.77
N THR A 77 -17.21 5.42 -4.29
CA THR A 77 -18.03 4.24 -4.60
C THR A 77 -18.40 3.42 -3.36
N THR A 78 -17.77 3.67 -2.21
CA THR A 78 -18.00 2.90 -0.98
C THR A 78 -18.82 3.75 -0.01
N ASP A 79 -20.05 3.33 0.31
CA ASP A 79 -20.88 4.03 1.29
C ASP A 79 -20.36 3.79 2.73
N PHE A 80 -19.47 4.67 3.18
CA PHE A 80 -18.92 4.64 4.53
C PHE A 80 -19.99 4.93 5.59
N HIS A 81 -21.05 5.64 5.23
CA HIS A 81 -22.09 6.02 6.20
C HIS A 81 -22.91 4.80 6.60
N SER A 82 -23.39 4.01 5.62
CA SER A 82 -24.10 2.76 5.91
C SER A 82 -23.19 1.73 6.59
N ARG A 83 -21.92 1.63 6.20
CA ARG A 83 -20.95 0.73 6.85
C ARG A 83 -20.68 1.13 8.31
N SER A 84 -20.55 2.43 8.60
CA SER A 84 -20.40 2.95 9.96
C SER A 84 -21.65 2.71 10.81
N GLY A 85 -22.84 2.83 10.22
CA GLY A 85 -24.11 2.46 10.84
C GLY A 85 -24.15 0.98 11.20
N ALA A 86 -23.87 0.10 10.24
CA ALA A 86 -23.86 -1.35 10.43
C ALA A 86 -22.83 -1.81 11.47
N GLN A 87 -21.67 -1.15 11.55
CA GLN A 87 -20.67 -1.43 12.60
C GLN A 87 -21.15 -1.05 14.00
N LYS A 88 -22.00 -0.03 14.16
CA LYS A 88 -22.57 0.35 15.47
C LYS A 88 -23.56 -0.71 15.96
N THR A 89 -24.36 -1.26 15.05
CA THR A 89 -25.43 -2.21 15.34
C THR A 89 -24.99 -3.67 15.30
N ASN A 90 -23.74 -3.96 14.90
CA ASN A 90 -23.21 -5.31 14.84
C ASN A 90 -22.98 -5.88 16.26
N SER A 91 -23.70 -6.95 16.60
CA SER A 91 -23.65 -7.63 17.90
C SER A 91 -22.32 -8.32 18.19
N GLU A 92 -21.70 -8.92 17.17
CA GLU A 92 -20.40 -9.61 17.26
C GLU A 92 -19.29 -8.63 17.69
N LEU A 93 -19.29 -7.41 17.12
CA LEU A 93 -18.32 -6.37 17.49
C LEU A 93 -18.52 -5.85 18.92
N GLN A 94 -19.76 -5.83 19.43
CA GLN A 94 -20.02 -5.47 20.83
C GLN A 94 -19.56 -6.57 21.77
N GLU A 95 -19.75 -7.83 21.38
CA GLU A 95 -19.28 -8.97 22.15
C GLU A 95 -17.75 -8.99 22.27
N PHE A 96 -17.03 -8.79 21.16
CA PHE A 96 -15.56 -8.67 21.17
C PHE A 96 -15.04 -7.49 21.99
N ARG A 97 -15.84 -6.45 22.18
CA ARG A 97 -15.50 -5.30 23.01
C ARG A 97 -15.60 -5.60 24.51
N ASN A 98 -16.50 -6.51 24.87
CA ASN A 98 -16.81 -6.86 26.26
C ASN A 98 -16.09 -8.14 26.72
N ARG A 99 -15.57 -8.95 25.79
CA ARG A 99 -14.81 -10.17 26.11
C ARG A 99 -13.47 -9.83 26.77
N PRO A 100 -13.14 -10.40 27.94
CA PRO A 100 -11.87 -10.18 28.62
C PRO A 100 -10.78 -11.08 28.00
N THR A 101 -10.34 -10.76 26.79
CA THR A 101 -9.18 -11.40 26.18
C THR A 101 -7.98 -10.45 26.17
N SER A 102 -6.78 -10.99 25.91
CA SER A 102 -5.57 -10.18 25.72
C SER A 102 -5.65 -9.25 24.50
N LEU A 103 -6.60 -9.49 23.59
CA LEU A 103 -6.87 -8.67 22.41
C LEU A 103 -8.03 -7.70 22.67
N GLN A 104 -7.70 -6.44 22.94
CA GLN A 104 -8.68 -5.41 23.27
C GLN A 104 -9.22 -4.71 22.02
N PHE A 105 -10.50 -4.91 21.70
CA PHE A 105 -11.15 -4.25 20.57
C PHE A 105 -11.50 -2.79 20.91
N LYS A 106 -10.90 -1.83 20.19
CA LYS A 106 -11.14 -0.38 20.41
C LYS A 106 -11.74 0.26 19.16
N ARG A 107 -12.73 1.11 19.38
CA ARG A 107 -13.29 1.95 18.32
C ARG A 107 -12.31 3.08 18.00
N ARG A 108 -11.85 3.15 16.75
CA ARG A 108 -11.04 4.26 16.25
C ARG A 108 -11.86 5.05 15.25
N PHE A 109 -12.06 6.34 15.54
CA PHE A 109 -12.56 7.27 14.54
C PHE A 109 -11.39 7.64 13.66
N ILE A 110 -11.52 7.39 12.36
CA ILE A 110 -10.53 7.76 11.37
C ILE A 110 -11.09 9.01 10.69
N ALA A 111 -10.61 10.18 11.09
CA ALA A 111 -10.81 11.38 10.30
C ALA A 111 -9.88 11.29 9.09
N TYR A 112 -10.35 11.74 7.92
CA TYR A 112 -9.53 11.72 6.70
C TYR A 112 -8.16 12.34 6.96
N SER A 113 -8.06 13.45 7.70
CA SER A 113 -6.79 14.10 8.08
C SER A 113 -5.81 13.25 8.89
N THR A 114 -6.31 12.36 9.78
CA THR A 114 -5.45 11.57 10.70
C THR A 114 -4.76 10.37 10.06
N LEU A 115 -5.09 10.02 8.81
CA LEU A 115 -4.35 9.01 8.04
C LEU A 115 -3.00 9.53 7.51
N PHE A 116 -2.78 10.85 7.59
CA PHE A 116 -1.68 11.55 6.94
C PHE A 116 -0.60 12.05 7.90
N ASP A 117 -0.88 12.13 9.20
CA ASP A 117 0.06 12.66 10.21
C ASP A 117 1.09 11.62 10.70
N ASP A 118 0.86 10.32 10.47
CA ASP A 118 1.72 9.21 10.90
C ASP A 118 2.67 8.70 9.77
N LEU A 119 2.91 9.46 8.69
CA LEU A 119 3.74 9.02 7.53
C LEU A 119 4.97 9.88 7.24
#